data_AF-A0A972Y9Z0-F1
#
_entry.id   AF-A0A972Y9Z0-F1
#
_cell.length_a   1.000
_cell.length_b   1.000
_cell.length_c   1.000
_cell.angle_alpha   90.00
_cell.angle_beta   90.00
_cell.angle_gamma   90.00
#
_symmetry.space_group_name_H-M   'P 1'
#
loop_
_entity.id
_entity.type
_entity.pdbx_description
1 polymer ?
#
loop_
_entity_poly.entity_id
_entity_poly.type
_entity_poly.pdbx_seq_one_letter_code
_entity_poly.pdbx_strand_id
1 'polypeptide(L)'
;MRPFLIILKASFLVAAISFTIWSSATTLETLSRIEAIESGALDVQAHAQSLIDSEKVENAKEWTATGRALIEKDQSSDDLAIRLLERALLHDQYDYHAWALLSYAHTRAAGAFNTSAADALRHSIQYCPLCDDSLLRWRLLFVIENWSETPEHIRDSVFEGADLLRWWHLDGEFLASARLTAQQKGIPFDEYRANVDTPVRAYEIGR
;
A
#
# COMPACT_ATOMS: atom_id res chain seq x y z
N MET A 1 7.83 -68.03 48.51
CA MET A 1 9.27 -68.03 48.14
C MET A 1 9.48 -67.00 47.04
N ARG A 2 10.55 -66.20 47.16
CA ARG A 2 10.95 -64.98 46.42
C ARG A 2 10.94 -65.10 44.86
N PRO A 3 11.25 -64.03 44.09
CA PRO A 3 10.78 -62.63 44.05
C PRO A 3 10.54 -62.17 42.57
N PHE A 4 10.19 -60.90 42.30
CA PHE A 4 10.88 -60.00 41.33
C PHE A 4 10.04 -58.79 40.84
N LEU A 5 10.75 -57.64 40.83
CA LEU A 5 10.67 -56.50 39.90
C LEU A 5 9.50 -55.49 39.95
N ILE A 6 9.81 -54.38 40.62
CA ILE A 6 9.39 -53.01 40.31
C ILE A 6 10.11 -52.55 39.03
N ILE A 7 9.41 -52.09 37.98
CA ILE A 7 9.87 -51.04 37.04
C ILE A 7 8.66 -50.25 36.50
N LEU A 8 8.81 -48.93 36.53
CA LEU A 8 7.97 -47.87 35.97
C LEU A 8 7.53 -48.08 34.50
N LYS A 9 6.39 -47.47 34.13
CA LYS A 9 6.38 -46.39 33.11
C LYS A 9 5.02 -45.68 33.03
N ALA A 10 5.04 -44.41 33.40
CA ALA A 10 4.06 -43.42 32.97
C ALA A 10 4.16 -43.28 31.43
N SER A 11 3.02 -43.29 30.75
CA SER A 11 2.94 -43.02 29.32
C SER A 11 1.58 -42.43 29.05
N PHE A 12 1.44 -41.10 29.14
CA PHE A 12 0.41 -40.30 28.48
C PHE A 12 0.77 -38.83 28.64
N LEU A 13 1.72 -38.32 27.84
CA LEU A 13 1.79 -36.89 27.52
C LEU A 13 2.73 -36.62 26.33
N VAL A 14 2.33 -36.97 25.11
CA VAL A 14 2.91 -36.37 23.89
C VAL A 14 1.82 -36.30 22.83
N ALA A 15 1.09 -35.18 22.79
CA ALA A 15 0.33 -34.73 21.62
C ALA A 15 -0.27 -33.33 21.86
N ALA A 16 0.57 -32.30 22.08
CA ALA A 16 0.12 -30.90 22.05
C ALA A 16 1.26 -29.86 22.02
N ILE A 17 2.39 -30.13 21.35
CA ILE A 17 3.43 -29.09 21.13
C ILE A 17 4.06 -29.30 19.74
N SER A 18 3.34 -28.95 18.67
CA SER A 18 3.94 -28.85 17.33
C SER A 18 3.29 -27.78 16.43
N PHE A 19 2.31 -27.01 16.92
CA PHE A 19 1.55 -26.09 16.06
C PHE A 19 1.85 -24.59 16.28
N THR A 20 2.79 -24.25 17.16
CA THR A 20 3.11 -22.84 17.51
C THR A 20 4.52 -22.38 17.10
N ILE A 21 5.34 -23.24 16.49
CA ILE A 21 6.70 -22.87 16.04
C ILE A 21 6.74 -22.53 14.54
N TRP A 22 5.75 -22.97 13.77
CA TRP A 22 5.76 -22.79 12.31
C TRP A 22 5.31 -21.40 11.86
N SER A 23 4.42 -20.73 12.61
CA SER A 23 3.95 -19.39 12.23
C SER A 23 4.97 -18.28 12.49
N SER A 24 5.93 -18.49 13.40
CA SER A 24 6.92 -17.47 13.75
C SER A 24 8.10 -17.44 12.77
N ALA A 25 8.46 -18.61 12.23
CA ALA A 25 9.55 -18.74 11.26
C ALA A 25 9.19 -18.09 9.92
N THR A 26 7.96 -18.30 9.43
CA THR A 26 7.49 -17.70 8.18
C THR A 26 7.40 -16.18 8.27
N THR A 27 7.00 -15.62 9.41
CA THR A 27 6.95 -14.16 9.59
C THR A 27 8.33 -13.51 9.60
N LEU A 28 9.33 -14.16 10.22
CA LEU A 28 10.71 -13.63 10.24
C LEU A 28 11.38 -13.72 8.88
N GLU A 29 11.13 -14.82 8.15
CA GLU A 29 11.64 -15.00 6.79
C GLU A 29 11.04 -13.98 5.82
N THR A 30 9.72 -13.74 5.87
CA THR A 30 9.08 -12.70 5.05
C THR A 30 9.60 -11.30 5.39
N LEU A 31 9.76 -10.96 6.67
CA LEU A 31 10.30 -9.65 7.05
C LEU A 31 11.74 -9.46 6.55
N SER A 32 12.57 -10.50 6.66
CA SER A 32 13.94 -10.48 6.10
C SER A 32 13.94 -10.32 4.58
N ARG A 33 13.00 -10.95 3.86
CA ARG A 33 12.86 -10.77 2.41
C ARG A 33 12.40 -9.36 2.04
N ILE A 34 11.45 -8.78 2.78
CA ILE A 34 11.02 -7.39 2.60
C ILE A 34 12.20 -6.43 2.80
N GLU A 35 12.99 -6.61 3.87
CA GLU A 35 14.18 -5.79 4.12
C GLU A 35 15.23 -5.95 3.00
N ALA A 36 15.42 -7.16 2.46
CA ALA A 36 16.31 -7.40 1.33
C ALA A 36 15.83 -6.73 0.03
N ILE A 37 14.51 -6.64 -0.18
CA ILE A 37 13.90 -5.90 -1.30
C ILE A 37 14.14 -4.40 -1.12
N GLU A 38 13.83 -3.86 0.06
CA GLU A 38 13.94 -2.43 0.39
C GLU A 38 15.38 -1.92 0.36
N SER A 39 16.33 -2.74 0.82
CA SER A 39 17.77 -2.44 0.74
C SER A 39 18.37 -2.65 -0.66
N GLY A 40 17.61 -3.25 -1.58
CA GLY A 40 18.05 -3.58 -2.93
C GLY A 40 19.08 -4.71 -3.01
N ALA A 41 19.23 -5.49 -1.94
CA ALA A 41 20.13 -6.64 -1.88
C ALA A 41 19.66 -7.85 -2.73
N LEU A 42 18.42 -7.81 -3.20
CA LEU A 42 17.76 -8.89 -3.91
C LEU A 42 17.41 -8.50 -5.36
N ASP A 43 17.60 -9.45 -6.28
CA ASP A 43 17.16 -9.32 -7.68
C ASP A 43 15.64 -9.35 -7.73
N VAL A 44 15.05 -8.17 -7.71
CA VAL A 44 13.60 -7.96 -7.58
C VAL A 44 12.85 -8.61 -8.74
N GLN A 45 13.40 -8.62 -9.96
CA GLN A 45 12.73 -9.19 -11.12
C GLN A 45 12.71 -10.73 -11.05
N ALA A 46 13.83 -11.35 -10.73
CA ALA A 46 13.90 -12.81 -10.54
C ALA A 46 13.01 -13.26 -9.37
N HIS A 47 12.98 -12.50 -8.29
CA HIS A 47 12.13 -12.79 -7.13
C HIS A 47 10.64 -12.63 -7.45
N ALA A 48 10.26 -11.56 -8.13
CA ALA A 48 8.89 -11.33 -8.58
C ALA A 48 8.37 -12.48 -9.44
N GLN A 49 9.19 -12.95 -10.39
CA GLN A 49 8.83 -14.09 -11.23
C GLN A 49 8.65 -15.38 -10.40
N SER A 50 9.54 -15.63 -9.44
CA SER A 50 9.42 -16.76 -8.51
C SER A 50 8.15 -16.70 -7.65
N LEU A 51 7.79 -15.51 -7.15
CA LEU A 51 6.56 -15.32 -6.36
C LEU A 51 5.31 -15.62 -7.18
N ILE A 52 5.30 -15.24 -8.46
CA ILE A 52 4.19 -15.55 -9.37
C ILE A 52 4.13 -17.04 -9.68
N ASP A 53 5.26 -17.66 -10.04
CA ASP A 53 5.31 -19.04 -10.50
C ASP A 53 5.06 -20.05 -9.39
N SER A 54 5.44 -19.71 -8.15
CA SER A 54 5.29 -20.61 -7.02
C SER A 54 3.83 -20.82 -6.60
N GLU A 55 2.92 -19.91 -6.97
CA GLU A 55 1.55 -19.78 -6.44
C GLU A 55 1.44 -19.85 -4.90
N LYS A 56 2.58 -19.83 -4.19
CA LYS A 56 2.63 -20.00 -2.75
C LYS A 56 2.13 -18.72 -2.10
N VAL A 57 1.03 -18.87 -1.37
CA VAL A 57 0.43 -17.80 -0.58
C VAL A 57 1.26 -17.62 0.68
N GLU A 58 2.34 -16.85 0.60
CA GLU A 58 3.16 -16.64 1.80
C GLU A 58 2.97 -15.26 2.43
N ASN A 59 2.67 -14.19 1.67
CA ASN A 59 2.25 -12.92 2.30
C ASN A 59 1.74 -11.89 1.28
N ALA A 60 0.56 -11.31 1.50
CA ALA A 60 0.09 -10.16 0.71
C ALA A 60 1.09 -8.99 0.74
N LYS A 61 1.74 -8.77 1.89
CA LYS A 61 2.73 -7.70 2.08
C LYS A 61 4.00 -7.90 1.27
N GLU A 62 4.42 -9.15 1.07
CA GLU A 62 5.61 -9.48 0.26
C GLU A 62 5.36 -9.20 -1.22
N TRP A 63 4.16 -9.52 -1.72
CA TRP A 63 3.75 -9.14 -3.07
C TRP A 63 3.64 -7.63 -3.24
N THR A 64 3.03 -6.91 -2.28
CA THR A 64 2.96 -5.44 -2.31
C THR A 64 4.35 -4.79 -2.31
N ALA A 65 5.26 -5.24 -1.43
CA ALA A 65 6.62 -4.73 -1.35
C ALA A 65 7.42 -5.00 -2.64
N THR A 66 7.30 -6.20 -3.20
CA THR A 66 7.96 -6.55 -4.47
C THR A 66 7.39 -5.73 -5.63
N GLY A 67 6.07 -5.59 -5.72
CA GLY A 67 5.42 -4.76 -6.74
C GLY A 67 5.87 -3.29 -6.67
N ARG A 68 5.95 -2.73 -5.46
CA ARG A 68 6.52 -1.38 -5.22
C ARG A 68 7.97 -1.30 -5.72
N ALA A 69 8.81 -2.26 -5.36
CA ALA A 69 10.23 -2.22 -5.73
C ALA A 69 10.44 -2.34 -7.25
N LEU A 70 9.58 -3.08 -7.97
CA LEU A 70 9.61 -3.09 -9.44
C LEU A 70 9.25 -1.72 -10.01
N ILE A 71 8.18 -1.10 -9.51
CA ILE A 71 7.75 0.24 -9.91
C ILE A 71 8.90 1.26 -9.73
N GLU A 72 9.61 1.21 -8.60
CA GLU A 72 10.67 2.17 -8.29
C GLU A 72 11.93 1.98 -9.13
N LYS A 73 12.25 0.75 -9.54
CA LYS A 73 13.51 0.43 -10.22
C LYS A 73 13.44 0.46 -11.74
N ASP A 74 12.32 0.07 -12.33
CA ASP A 74 12.28 -0.21 -13.77
C ASP A 74 10.88 -0.04 -14.40
N GLN A 75 10.80 0.69 -15.51
CA GLN A 75 9.58 0.83 -16.32
C GLN A 75 9.24 -0.41 -17.14
N SER A 76 10.23 -1.24 -17.49
CA SER A 76 9.96 -2.45 -18.28
C SER A 76 9.26 -3.56 -17.48
N SER A 77 9.06 -3.35 -16.18
CA SER A 77 8.49 -4.31 -15.24
C SER A 77 7.06 -3.97 -14.80
N ASP A 78 6.38 -3.01 -15.44
CA ASP A 78 5.04 -2.55 -15.00
C ASP A 78 3.99 -3.67 -15.03
N ASP A 79 3.97 -4.52 -16.06
CA ASP A 79 3.06 -5.69 -16.14
C ASP A 79 3.28 -6.67 -14.99
N LEU A 80 4.53 -6.88 -14.59
CA LEU A 80 4.89 -7.78 -13.51
C LEU A 80 4.48 -7.19 -12.15
N ALA A 81 4.67 -5.87 -11.97
CA ALA A 81 4.21 -5.16 -10.80
C ALA A 81 2.68 -5.19 -10.65
N ILE A 82 1.93 -4.95 -11.75
CA ILE A 82 0.47 -5.05 -11.78
C ILE A 82 0.02 -6.43 -11.30
N ARG A 83 0.57 -7.51 -11.87
CA ARG A 83 0.21 -8.89 -11.49
C ARG A 83 0.46 -9.19 -10.01
N LEU A 84 1.58 -8.71 -9.46
CA LEU A 84 1.89 -8.87 -8.03
C LEU A 84 0.91 -8.09 -7.15
N LEU A 85 0.59 -6.85 -7.52
CA LEU A 85 -0.33 -6.01 -6.75
C LEU A 85 -1.76 -6.55 -6.81
N GLU A 86 -2.24 -6.99 -7.96
CA GLU A 86 -3.53 -7.68 -8.09
C GLU A 86 -3.55 -8.95 -7.22
N ARG A 87 -2.46 -9.73 -7.21
CA ARG A 87 -2.34 -10.89 -6.33
C ARG A 87 -2.38 -10.52 -4.86
N ALA A 88 -1.71 -9.45 -4.45
CA ALA A 88 -1.79 -8.90 -3.09
C ALA A 88 -3.22 -8.55 -2.71
N LEU A 89 -3.93 -7.84 -3.58
CA LEU A 89 -5.30 -7.38 -3.36
C LEU A 89 -6.34 -8.51 -3.36
N LEU A 90 -6.08 -9.63 -4.04
CA LEU A 90 -6.89 -10.85 -3.90
C LEU A 90 -6.82 -11.44 -2.49
N HIS A 91 -5.75 -11.18 -1.75
CA HIS A 91 -5.55 -11.70 -0.40
C HIS A 91 -5.84 -10.67 0.70
N ASP A 92 -5.55 -9.40 0.44
CA ASP A 92 -5.88 -8.28 1.31
C ASP A 92 -6.49 -7.14 0.50
N GLN A 93 -7.79 -7.24 0.23
CA GLN A 93 -8.52 -6.25 -0.56
C GLN A 93 -8.59 -4.86 0.09
N TYR A 94 -8.26 -4.75 1.37
CA TYR A 94 -8.30 -3.49 2.13
C TYR A 94 -6.93 -2.78 2.18
N ASP A 95 -5.90 -3.35 1.54
CA ASP A 95 -4.59 -2.71 1.42
C ASP A 95 -4.66 -1.49 0.48
N TYR A 96 -4.98 -0.34 1.09
CA TYR A 96 -5.12 0.93 0.39
C TYR A 96 -3.81 1.44 -0.23
N HIS A 97 -2.64 1.01 0.25
CA HIS A 97 -1.36 1.32 -0.39
C HIS A 97 -1.15 0.48 -1.65
N ALA A 98 -1.49 -0.81 -1.63
CA ALA A 98 -1.45 -1.65 -2.81
C ALA A 98 -2.38 -1.13 -3.92
N TRP A 99 -3.58 -0.64 -3.56
CA TRP A 99 -4.47 0.03 -4.51
C TRP A 99 -3.87 1.31 -5.12
N ALA A 100 -3.19 2.15 -4.32
CA ALA A 100 -2.52 3.35 -4.83
C ALA A 100 -1.37 3.00 -5.79
N LEU A 101 -0.55 2.01 -5.42
CA LEU A 101 0.52 1.50 -6.28
C LEU A 101 -0.03 0.91 -7.58
N LEU A 102 -1.16 0.18 -7.52
CA LEU A 102 -1.78 -0.41 -8.69
C LEU A 102 -2.30 0.68 -9.64
N SER A 103 -2.86 1.77 -9.10
CA SER A 103 -3.25 2.93 -9.89
C SER A 103 -2.06 3.53 -10.65
N TYR A 104 -0.95 3.74 -9.95
CA TYR A 104 0.27 4.25 -10.55
C TYR A 104 0.84 3.33 -11.63
N ALA A 105 0.87 2.02 -11.37
CA ALA A 105 1.37 1.03 -12.31
C ALA A 105 0.52 0.99 -13.59
N HIS A 106 -0.82 1.03 -13.47
CA HIS A 106 -1.70 1.13 -14.64
C HIS A 106 -1.50 2.40 -15.45
N THR A 107 -1.33 3.55 -14.80
CA THR A 107 -1.03 4.81 -15.49
C THR A 107 0.29 4.73 -16.26
N ARG A 108 1.34 4.17 -15.65
CA ARG A 108 2.64 4.01 -16.32
C ARG A 108 2.59 3.04 -17.49
N ALA A 109 2.00 1.85 -17.29
CA ALA A 109 1.88 0.83 -18.32
C ALA A 109 1.13 1.35 -19.55
N ALA A 110 0.12 2.19 -19.35
CA ALA A 110 -0.65 2.79 -20.43
C ALA A 110 -0.04 4.09 -21.00
N GLY A 111 0.94 4.69 -20.32
CA GLY A 111 1.50 6.00 -20.63
C GLY A 111 0.55 7.18 -20.34
N ALA A 112 -0.62 6.94 -19.76
CA ALA A 112 -1.66 7.91 -19.43
C ALA A 112 -2.60 7.34 -18.36
N PHE A 113 -3.26 8.22 -17.59
CA PHE A 113 -4.25 7.82 -16.61
C PHE A 113 -5.51 7.30 -17.32
N ASN A 114 -5.96 6.11 -16.93
CA ASN A 114 -7.02 5.37 -17.60
C ASN A 114 -8.07 4.83 -16.61
N THR A 115 -9.06 4.08 -17.11
CA THR A 115 -10.14 3.54 -16.27
C THR A 115 -9.64 2.59 -15.18
N SER A 116 -8.63 1.75 -15.45
CA SER A 116 -8.05 0.86 -14.44
C SER A 116 -7.33 1.65 -13.34
N ALA A 117 -6.58 2.69 -13.72
CA ALA A 117 -5.94 3.59 -12.78
C ALA A 117 -6.98 4.34 -11.92
N ALA A 118 -8.06 4.81 -12.54
CA ALA A 118 -9.17 5.48 -11.86
C ALA A 118 -9.85 4.57 -10.82
N ASP A 119 -10.16 3.33 -11.20
CA ASP A 119 -10.82 2.39 -10.30
C ASP A 119 -9.92 2.00 -9.12
N ALA A 120 -8.62 1.77 -9.37
CA ALA A 120 -7.65 1.49 -8.32
C ALA A 120 -7.47 2.67 -7.35
N LEU A 121 -7.37 3.91 -7.86
CA LEU A 121 -7.27 5.11 -7.02
C LEU A 121 -8.53 5.31 -6.18
N ARG A 122 -9.71 5.10 -6.78
CA ARG A 122 -11.00 5.16 -6.09
C ARG A 122 -11.05 4.17 -4.93
N HIS A 123 -10.61 2.92 -5.13
CA HIS A 123 -10.55 1.93 -4.05
C HIS A 123 -9.56 2.33 -2.95
N SER A 124 -8.38 2.83 -3.31
CA SER A 124 -7.42 3.35 -2.34
C SER A 124 -8.08 4.40 -1.41
N ILE A 125 -8.75 5.39 -2.01
CA ILE A 125 -9.46 6.45 -1.27
C ILE A 125 -10.62 5.87 -0.44
N GLN A 126 -11.43 4.98 -1.03
CA GLN A 126 -12.60 4.40 -0.37
C GLN A 126 -12.24 3.58 0.86
N TYR A 127 -11.21 2.72 0.76
CA TYR A 127 -10.81 1.87 1.88
C TYR A 127 -10.13 2.66 2.99
N CYS A 128 -9.45 3.74 2.62
CA CYS A 128 -8.87 4.61 3.61
C CYS A 128 -8.71 6.04 3.09
N PRO A 129 -9.68 6.92 3.41
CA PRO A 129 -9.65 8.29 2.93
C PRO A 129 -8.60 9.13 3.67
N LEU A 130 -8.24 8.80 4.93
CA LEU A 130 -7.48 9.68 5.85
C LEU A 130 -6.36 8.96 6.66
N CYS A 131 -5.73 7.92 6.13
CA CYS A 131 -4.83 7.01 6.87
C CYS A 131 -3.51 7.63 7.33
N ASP A 132 -2.79 8.22 6.37
CA ASP A 132 -1.41 8.66 6.53
C ASP A 132 -1.12 9.84 5.61
N ASP A 133 -0.28 10.74 6.09
CA ASP A 133 0.09 11.98 5.42
C ASP A 133 0.80 11.72 4.09
N SER A 134 1.68 10.72 4.05
CA SER A 134 2.48 10.39 2.87
C SER A 134 1.61 9.95 1.70
N LEU A 135 0.60 9.13 1.95
CA LEU A 135 -0.35 8.68 0.93
C LEU A 135 -1.27 9.81 0.48
N LEU A 136 -1.74 10.67 1.39
CA LEU A 136 -2.53 11.85 1.03
C LEU A 136 -1.72 12.80 0.12
N ARG A 137 -0.46 13.08 0.48
CA ARG A 137 0.46 13.85 -0.35
C ARG A 137 0.66 13.21 -1.72
N TRP A 138 0.89 11.90 -1.74
CA TRP A 138 1.08 11.15 -2.97
C TRP A 138 -0.15 11.23 -3.88
N ARG A 139 -1.36 11.00 -3.35
CA ARG A 139 -2.62 11.09 -4.11
C ARG A 139 -2.82 12.47 -4.70
N LEU A 140 -2.56 13.53 -3.92
CA LEU A 140 -2.69 14.91 -4.41
C LEU A 140 -1.74 15.18 -5.59
N LEU A 141 -0.45 14.86 -5.44
CA LEU A 141 0.52 15.05 -6.52
C LEU A 141 0.17 14.21 -7.75
N PHE A 142 -0.26 12.97 -7.53
CA PHE A 142 -0.64 12.06 -8.61
C PHE A 142 -1.85 12.58 -9.41
N VAL A 143 -2.87 13.13 -8.73
CA VAL A 143 -4.01 13.78 -9.40
C VAL A 143 -3.59 15.07 -10.10
N ILE A 144 -2.72 15.89 -9.51
CA ILE A 144 -2.21 17.11 -10.16
C ILE A 144 -1.45 16.76 -11.45
N GLU A 145 -0.66 15.69 -11.43
CA GLU A 145 0.10 15.26 -12.61
C GLU A 145 -0.83 14.75 -13.73
N ASN A 146 -1.89 14.03 -13.36
CA ASN A 146 -2.83 13.41 -14.29
C ASN A 146 -4.15 14.18 -14.39
N TRP A 147 -4.11 15.50 -14.19
CA TRP A 147 -5.30 16.32 -13.95
C TRP A 147 -6.37 16.13 -15.01
N SER A 148 -6.04 16.36 -16.29
CA SER A 148 -6.99 16.34 -17.41
C SER A 148 -7.70 15.01 -17.60
N GLU A 149 -7.09 13.92 -17.17
CA GLU A 149 -7.56 12.54 -17.36
C GLU A 149 -8.28 12.00 -16.11
N THR A 150 -8.00 12.59 -14.95
CA THR A 150 -8.62 12.19 -13.68
C THR A 150 -10.10 12.60 -13.67
N PRO A 151 -11.06 11.69 -13.41
CA PRO A 151 -12.47 12.04 -13.24
C PRO A 151 -12.71 13.05 -12.11
N GLU A 152 -13.68 13.94 -12.30
CA GLU A 152 -14.01 15.03 -11.36
C GLU A 152 -14.18 14.55 -9.92
N HIS A 153 -15.00 13.52 -9.72
CA HIS A 153 -15.28 12.97 -8.39
C HIS A 153 -14.03 12.45 -7.66
N ILE A 154 -13.00 11.98 -8.39
CA ILE A 154 -11.73 11.57 -7.78
C ILE A 154 -10.91 12.80 -7.39
N ARG A 155 -10.91 13.85 -8.23
CA ARG A 155 -10.26 15.12 -7.89
C ARG A 155 -10.84 15.68 -6.59
N ASP A 156 -12.16 15.73 -6.49
CA ASP A 156 -12.87 16.21 -5.31
C ASP A 156 -12.46 15.42 -4.06
N SER A 157 -12.55 14.08 -4.09
CA SER A 157 -12.20 13.25 -2.93
C SER A 157 -10.71 13.34 -2.54
N VAL A 158 -9.81 13.54 -3.51
CA VAL A 158 -8.38 13.75 -3.20
C VAL A 158 -8.15 15.13 -2.57
N PHE A 159 -8.84 16.17 -3.02
CA PHE A 159 -8.76 17.49 -2.41
C PHE A 159 -9.40 17.51 -1.00
N GLU A 160 -10.48 16.76 -0.78
CA GLU A 160 -11.05 16.53 0.55
C GLU A 160 -10.03 15.89 1.50
N GLY A 161 -9.36 14.82 1.05
CA GLY A 161 -8.28 14.21 1.82
C GLY A 161 -7.11 15.17 2.07
N ALA A 162 -6.73 15.95 1.05
CA ALA A 162 -5.62 16.90 1.15
C ALA A 162 -5.88 18.09 2.08
N ASP A 163 -7.13 18.51 2.31
CA ASP A 163 -7.40 19.58 3.29
C ASP A 163 -7.03 19.14 4.72
N LEU A 164 -7.03 17.84 5.03
CA LEU A 164 -6.55 17.36 6.32
C LEU A 164 -5.04 17.55 6.53
N LEU A 165 -4.24 17.62 5.45
CA LEU A 165 -2.81 17.93 5.58
C LEU A 165 -2.60 19.33 6.19
N ARG A 166 -3.54 20.25 5.93
CA ARG A 166 -3.54 21.57 6.58
C ARG A 166 -3.79 21.47 8.09
N TRP A 167 -4.58 20.49 8.53
CA TRP A 167 -4.97 20.30 9.92
C TRP A 167 -3.88 19.62 10.74
N TRP A 168 -3.06 18.77 10.13
CA TRP A 168 -1.90 18.20 10.81
C TRP A 168 -0.77 19.21 11.09
N HIS A 169 -0.91 20.48 10.69
CA HIS A 169 0.00 21.60 11.03
C HIS A 169 1.47 21.39 10.62
N LEU A 170 1.78 20.38 9.80
CA LEU A 170 3.14 19.98 9.43
C LEU A 170 3.44 20.12 7.92
N ASP A 171 2.43 20.49 7.10
CA ASP A 171 2.50 20.30 5.64
C ASP A 171 2.33 21.57 4.82
N GLY A 172 2.47 22.75 5.45
CA GLY A 172 2.28 24.04 4.76
C GLY A 172 3.20 24.23 3.55
N GLU A 173 4.45 23.79 3.64
CA GLU A 173 5.41 23.85 2.52
C GLU A 173 5.03 22.92 1.38
N PHE A 174 4.58 21.70 1.70
CA PHE A 174 4.12 20.74 0.70
C PHE A 174 2.90 21.29 -0.05
N LEU A 175 1.88 21.78 0.66
CA LEU A 175 0.67 22.33 0.04
C LEU A 175 0.97 23.58 -0.79
N ALA A 176 1.92 24.42 -0.36
CA ALA A 176 2.38 25.56 -1.15
C ALA A 176 3.07 25.12 -2.44
N SER A 177 3.93 24.10 -2.37
CA SER A 177 4.59 23.51 -3.54
C SER A 177 3.57 22.88 -4.51
N ALA A 178 2.64 22.06 -4.01
CA ALA A 178 1.59 21.45 -4.81
C ALA A 178 0.72 22.50 -5.51
N ARG A 179 0.37 23.59 -4.82
CA ARG A 179 -0.35 24.73 -5.41
C ARG A 179 0.43 25.38 -6.54
N LEU A 180 1.73 25.63 -6.36
CA LEU A 180 2.58 26.22 -7.40
C LEU A 180 2.66 25.30 -8.63
N THR A 181 2.83 23.99 -8.44
CA THR A 181 2.82 23.00 -9.52
C THR A 181 1.48 23.00 -10.25
N ALA A 182 0.36 23.03 -9.52
CA ALA A 182 -0.97 23.08 -10.10
C ALA A 182 -1.19 24.36 -10.94
N GLN A 183 -0.78 25.52 -10.43
CA GLN A 183 -0.88 26.79 -11.15
C GLN A 183 -0.06 26.80 -12.45
N GLN A 184 1.15 26.22 -12.43
CA GLN A 184 1.97 26.08 -13.63
C GLN A 184 1.30 25.21 -14.71
N LYS A 185 0.46 24.25 -14.30
CA LYS A 185 -0.33 23.39 -15.18
C LYS A 185 -1.72 23.98 -15.52
N GLY A 186 -2.04 25.19 -15.06
CA GLY A 186 -3.35 25.82 -15.29
C GLY A 186 -4.50 25.18 -14.51
N ILE A 187 -4.20 24.44 -13.43
CA ILE A 187 -5.17 23.75 -12.59
C ILE A 187 -5.76 24.75 -11.57
N PRO A 188 -7.09 24.83 -11.41
CA PRO A 188 -7.74 25.74 -10.47
C PRO A 188 -7.67 25.24 -9.02
N PHE A 189 -6.45 25.05 -8.49
CA PHE A 189 -6.19 24.46 -7.17
C PHE A 189 -6.95 25.16 -6.04
N ASP A 190 -7.01 26.49 -6.07
CA ASP A 190 -7.67 27.28 -5.04
C ASP A 190 -9.20 27.12 -5.06
N GLU A 191 -9.80 26.90 -6.23
CA GLU A 191 -11.23 26.67 -6.37
C GLU A 191 -11.61 25.30 -5.80
N TYR A 192 -10.88 24.25 -6.15
CA TYR A 192 -11.09 22.91 -5.57
C TYR A 192 -10.93 22.95 -4.06
N ARG A 193 -9.84 23.55 -3.56
CA ARG A 193 -9.61 23.69 -2.12
C ARG A 193 -10.74 24.46 -1.42
N ALA A 194 -11.26 25.53 -2.02
CA ALA A 194 -12.33 26.33 -1.42
C ALA A 194 -13.69 25.59 -1.39
N ASN A 195 -13.89 24.63 -2.30
CA ASN A 195 -15.10 23.83 -2.40
C ASN A 195 -15.10 22.59 -1.49
N VAL A 196 -13.96 22.25 -0.87
CA VAL A 196 -13.90 21.17 0.12
C VAL A 196 -14.73 21.55 1.35
N ASP A 197 -15.80 20.80 1.61
CA ASP A 197 -16.61 20.94 2.82
C ASP A 197 -16.07 20.04 3.94
N THR A 198 -14.92 20.41 4.51
CA THR A 198 -14.38 19.69 5.67
C THR A 198 -15.14 20.12 6.93
N PRO A 199 -15.82 19.21 7.65
CA PRO A 199 -16.79 19.57 8.70
C PRO A 199 -16.20 20.13 10.01
N VAL A 200 -14.96 20.62 10.05
CA VAL A 200 -14.43 21.27 11.27
C VAL A 200 -13.91 22.67 10.97
N ARG A 201 -14.52 23.65 11.65
CA ARG A 201 -14.08 25.05 11.65
C ARG A 201 -13.24 25.34 12.89
N ALA A 202 -12.37 26.34 12.76
CA ALA A 202 -11.22 26.65 13.62
C ALA A 202 -11.46 26.90 15.13
N TYR A 203 -12.67 26.78 15.67
CA TYR A 203 -12.98 26.96 17.10
C TYR A 203 -13.41 25.66 17.81
N GLU A 204 -13.49 24.53 17.10
CA GLU A 204 -13.92 23.23 17.65
C GLU A 204 -12.76 22.36 18.13
N ILE A 205 -11.51 22.77 17.89
CA ILE A 205 -10.28 22.25 18.54
C ILE A 205 -9.99 23.08 19.81
N GLY A 206 -11.04 23.38 20.57
CA GLY A 206 -11.01 24.31 21.71
C GLY A 206 -11.19 23.60 23.05
N ARG A 207 -10.18 22.84 23.49
CA ARG A 207 -9.64 22.76 24.87
C ARG A 207 -8.57 21.70 25.01
#